data_AF-A0A9P4X228-F1
#
_entry.id   AF-A0A9P4X228-F1
#
_cell.length_a   1.000
_cell.length_b   1.000
_cell.length_c   1.000
_cell.angle_alpha   90.00
_cell.angle_beta   90.00
_cell.angle_gamma   90.00
#
_symmetry.space_group_name_H-M   'P 1'
#
loop_
_entity.id
_entity.type
_entity.pdbx_description
1 polymer ?
#
loop_
_entity_poly.entity_id
_entity_poly.type
_entity_poly.pdbx_seq_one_letter_code
_entity_poly.pdbx_strand_id
1 'polypeptide(L)'
;MPFPRFRPVYAANPLSRFGYLASRHWKIVALLTLILLLELIFHIRSFTIVRPATNLDPPFHVGCQEPILNTAPRANATLVMLARNSDVDGAVRSISNVQRQFNERFTYPWIFLNNEPWSEEFMTKVTEAGTGAYMVFETIDTTMWGYPAWIDRDVAREKMDDMQTEGGIPYAGTESYHHMCRFQSGFFFDHPASKPYKWYWRVEPDIDFTCSITYDPFIEMAKHGKIYGYTIALWENGRTAERPPRCSANSLRIKRTCTTPQHRFGLQ
;
A
#
# COMPACT_ATOMS: atom_id res chain seq x y z
N MET A 1 63.40 49.23 25.14
CA MET A 1 62.06 48.61 25.02
C MET A 1 62.25 47.11 24.83
N PRO A 2 61.79 46.24 25.74
CA PRO A 2 61.84 44.80 25.52
C PRO A 2 60.62 44.34 24.72
N PHE A 3 60.84 43.52 23.70
CA PHE A 3 59.80 42.89 22.89
C PHE A 3 58.92 41.96 23.74
N PRO A 4 57.59 41.91 23.50
CA PRO A 4 56.72 40.97 24.20
C PRO A 4 56.99 39.55 23.71
N ARG A 5 57.32 38.64 24.63
CA ARG A 5 57.39 37.20 24.35
C ARG A 5 55.98 36.68 24.06
N PHE A 6 55.69 36.35 22.81
CA PHE A 6 54.55 35.52 22.47
C PHE A 6 54.76 34.12 23.07
N ARG A 7 53.89 33.72 24.01
CA ARG A 7 53.79 32.33 24.45
C ARG A 7 52.90 31.60 23.44
N PRO A 8 53.32 30.45 22.89
CA PRO A 8 52.43 29.63 22.07
C PRO A 8 51.34 29.05 22.96
N VAL A 9 50.08 29.35 22.66
CA VAL A 9 48.94 28.65 23.25
C VAL A 9 48.87 27.30 22.55
N TYR A 10 49.41 26.26 23.20
CA TYR A 10 49.20 24.88 22.76
C TYR A 10 47.70 24.58 22.86
N ALA A 11 47.02 24.50 21.71
CA ALA A 11 45.66 24.00 21.64
C ALA A 11 45.65 22.55 22.15
N ALA A 12 44.95 22.29 23.25
CA ALA A 12 44.85 20.96 23.84
C ALA A 12 44.23 20.00 22.80
N ASN A 13 44.96 18.93 22.47
CA ASN A 13 44.52 17.94 21.50
C ASN A 13 43.20 17.29 21.99
N PRO A 14 42.05 17.47 21.32
CA PRO A 14 40.76 17.00 21.82
C PRO A 14 40.72 15.47 22.02
N LEU A 15 41.52 14.73 21.25
CA LEU A 15 41.68 13.28 21.37
C LEU A 15 42.33 12.86 22.71
N SER A 16 43.25 13.65 23.26
CA SER A 16 43.90 13.31 24.54
C SER A 16 42.98 13.55 25.74
N ARG A 17 42.11 14.56 25.67
CA ARG A 17 41.03 14.78 26.66
C ARG A 17 39.98 13.67 26.63
N PHE A 18 39.62 13.19 25.44
CA PHE A 18 38.66 12.10 25.29
C PHE A 18 39.20 10.78 25.87
N GLY A 19 40.48 10.46 25.60
CA GLY A 19 41.15 9.29 26.18
C GLY A 19 41.24 9.33 27.72
N TYR A 20 41.47 10.51 28.31
CA TYR A 20 41.54 10.67 29.76
C TYR A 20 40.17 10.54 30.45
N LEU A 21 39.11 11.10 29.86
CA LEU A 21 37.73 10.95 30.36
C LEU A 21 37.23 9.51 30.21
N ALA A 22 37.52 8.86 29.07
CA ALA A 22 37.19 7.47 28.83
C ALA A 22 37.92 6.52 29.80
N SER A 23 39.18 6.79 30.16
CA SER A 23 39.90 5.98 31.15
C SER A 23 39.39 6.19 32.58
N ARG A 24 39.02 7.42 32.95
CA ARG A 24 38.47 7.75 34.27
C ARG A 24 37.06 7.18 34.49
N HIS A 25 36.25 7.09 33.43
CA HIS A 25 34.87 6.63 33.49
C HIS A 25 34.64 5.32 32.70
N TRP A 26 35.67 4.50 32.53
CA TRP A 26 35.63 3.31 31.67
C TRP A 26 34.51 2.32 32.03
N LYS A 27 34.14 2.22 33.32
CA LYS A 27 33.00 1.40 33.79
C LYS A 27 31.66 1.89 33.25
N ILE A 28 31.46 3.21 33.19
CA ILE A 28 30.23 3.83 32.67
C ILE A 28 30.19 3.64 31.15
N VAL A 29 31.31 3.85 30.47
CA VAL A 29 31.43 3.63 29.03
C VAL A 29 31.14 2.16 28.69
N ALA A 30 31.74 1.21 29.41
CA ALA A 30 31.52 -0.22 29.22
C ALA A 30 30.05 -0.61 29.44
N LEU A 31 29.40 -0.07 30.47
CA LEU A 31 27.98 -0.30 30.74
C LEU A 31 27.09 0.23 29.61
N LEU A 32 27.34 1.45 29.13
CA LEU A 32 26.58 2.03 28.01
C LEU A 32 26.79 1.26 26.72
N THR A 33 28.01 0.83 26.42
CA THR A 33 28.29 -0.03 25.25
C THR A 33 27.60 -1.38 25.37
N LEU A 34 27.55 -1.97 26.56
CA LEU A 34 26.82 -3.22 26.80
C LEU A 34 25.32 -3.02 26.57
N ILE A 35 24.73 -1.94 27.08
CA ILE A 35 23.31 -1.62 26.87
C ILE A 35 23.01 -1.44 25.38
N LEU A 36 23.85 -0.71 24.65
CA LEU A 36 23.70 -0.54 23.19
C LEU A 36 23.84 -1.86 22.43
N LEU A 37 24.78 -2.72 22.82
CA LEU A 37 24.93 -4.04 22.20
C LEU A 37 23.73 -4.94 22.50
N LEU A 38 23.22 -4.92 23.74
CA LEU A 38 22.01 -5.67 24.11
C LEU A 38 20.79 -5.16 23.35
N GLU A 39 20.65 -3.84 23.19
CA GLU A 39 19.59 -3.20 22.43
C GLU A 39 19.68 -3.54 20.94
N LEU A 40 20.89 -3.53 20.37
CA LEU A 40 21.14 -3.95 18.99
C LEU A 40 20.83 -5.43 18.78
N ILE A 41 21.28 -6.31 19.69
CA ILE A 41 20.97 -7.74 19.63
C ILE A 41 19.47 -7.97 19.77
N PHE A 42 18.82 -7.25 20.68
CA PHE A 42 17.37 -7.31 20.86
C PHE A 42 16.64 -6.84 19.60
N HIS A 43 17.05 -5.73 18.98
CA HIS A 43 16.50 -5.25 17.71
C HIS A 43 16.69 -6.27 16.60
N ILE A 44 17.91 -6.74 16.38
CA ILE A 44 18.20 -7.74 15.35
C ILE A 44 17.32 -8.97 15.56
N ARG A 45 17.24 -9.51 16.79
CA ARG A 45 16.41 -10.69 17.07
C ARG A 45 14.92 -10.43 16.97
N SER A 46 14.45 -9.25 17.35
CA SER A 46 13.02 -8.90 17.31
C SER A 46 12.53 -8.63 15.89
N PHE A 47 13.42 -8.18 14.99
CA PHE A 47 13.09 -7.82 13.61
C PHE A 47 13.66 -8.78 12.57
N THR A 48 14.33 -9.87 12.97
CA THR A 48 14.71 -10.95 12.04
C THR A 48 13.47 -11.69 11.55
N ILE A 49 13.07 -11.40 10.31
CA ILE A 49 12.06 -12.16 9.60
C ILE A 49 12.73 -13.39 8.98
N VAL A 50 12.49 -14.57 9.56
CA VAL A 50 12.99 -15.84 9.01
C VAL A 50 12.20 -16.16 7.76
N ARG A 51 12.88 -16.29 6.61
CA ARG A 51 12.23 -16.79 5.40
C ARG A 51 11.85 -18.25 5.60
N PRO A 52 10.59 -18.64 5.34
CA PRO A 52 10.19 -20.04 5.44
C PRO A 52 11.04 -20.88 4.47
N ALA A 53 11.39 -22.10 4.90
CA ALA A 53 12.21 -23.01 4.10
C ALA A 53 11.48 -23.54 2.85
N THR A 54 10.15 -23.47 2.85
CA THR A 54 9.28 -23.87 1.75
C THR A 54 8.42 -22.70 1.31
N ASN A 55 7.98 -22.72 0.04
CA ASN A 55 7.03 -21.75 -0.47
C ASN A 55 5.65 -22.01 0.17
N LEU A 56 5.16 -21.06 0.97
CA LEU A 56 3.86 -21.14 1.63
C LEU A 56 2.69 -20.74 0.72
N ASP A 57 2.99 -20.05 -0.38
CA ASP A 57 2.02 -19.50 -1.32
C ASP A 57 2.41 -19.86 -2.78
N PRO A 58 2.42 -21.17 -3.12
CA PRO A 58 2.55 -21.57 -4.52
C PRO A 58 1.32 -21.10 -5.32
N PRO A 59 1.46 -20.91 -6.66
CA PRO A 59 0.31 -20.65 -7.51
C PRO A 59 -0.67 -21.82 -7.44
N PHE A 60 -1.97 -21.54 -7.56
CA PHE A 60 -3.01 -22.57 -7.52
C PHE A 60 -2.85 -23.61 -8.63
N HIS A 61 -2.40 -23.15 -9.80
CA HIS A 61 -2.16 -23.97 -10.99
C HIS A 61 -0.84 -23.57 -11.65
N VAL A 62 -0.15 -24.56 -12.24
CA VAL A 62 1.11 -24.35 -12.97
C VAL A 62 0.92 -24.87 -14.40
N GLY A 63 1.34 -24.07 -15.39
CA GLY A 63 1.26 -24.43 -16.81
C GLY A 63 -0.09 -24.14 -17.46
N CYS A 64 -0.28 -24.65 -18.68
CA CYS A 64 -1.52 -24.46 -19.44
C CYS A 64 -2.62 -25.38 -18.89
N GLN A 65 -3.76 -24.80 -18.54
CA GLN A 65 -4.97 -25.55 -18.20
C GLN A 65 -6.04 -25.28 -19.25
N GLU A 66 -6.84 -26.30 -19.55
CA GLU A 66 -8.08 -26.10 -20.32
C GLU A 66 -9.03 -25.21 -19.51
N PRO A 67 -9.63 -24.17 -20.11
CA PRO A 67 -10.49 -23.25 -19.39
C PRO A 67 -11.73 -23.95 -18.85
N ILE A 68 -12.03 -23.70 -17.57
CA ILE A 68 -13.29 -24.13 -16.96
C ILE A 68 -14.43 -23.40 -17.69
N LEU A 69 -15.36 -24.16 -18.29
CA LEU A 69 -16.52 -23.60 -18.97
C LEU A 69 -17.46 -22.89 -17.97
N ASN A 70 -18.12 -21.81 -18.41
CA ASN A 70 -18.98 -20.87 -17.66
C ASN A 70 -20.25 -21.51 -17.03
N THR A 71 -20.30 -22.83 -16.86
CA THR A 71 -21.38 -23.57 -16.23
C THR A 71 -21.13 -23.85 -14.74
N ALA A 72 -19.92 -23.56 -14.24
CA ALA A 72 -19.56 -23.73 -12.85
C ALA A 72 -20.15 -22.63 -11.94
N PRO A 73 -20.51 -22.95 -10.68
CA PRO A 73 -20.89 -21.94 -9.69
C PRO A 73 -19.77 -20.93 -9.45
N ARG A 74 -20.11 -19.64 -9.46
CA ARG A 74 -19.17 -18.52 -9.25
C ARG A 74 -19.17 -18.06 -7.80
N ALA A 75 -18.07 -17.46 -7.37
CA ALA A 75 -18.01 -16.80 -6.08
C ALA A 75 -18.83 -15.50 -6.09
N ASN A 76 -19.23 -15.00 -4.92
CA ASN A 76 -19.77 -13.65 -4.82
C ASN A 76 -18.62 -12.63 -4.89
N ALA A 77 -18.26 -12.21 -6.11
CA ALA A 77 -17.11 -11.38 -6.40
C ALA A 77 -17.38 -10.31 -7.47
N THR A 78 -16.53 -9.29 -7.52
CA THR A 78 -16.57 -8.22 -8.52
C THR A 78 -15.17 -7.75 -8.88
N LEU A 79 -15.01 -7.22 -10.08
CA LEU A 79 -13.85 -6.45 -10.50
C LEU A 79 -14.11 -4.98 -10.13
N VAL A 80 -13.11 -4.28 -9.59
CA VAL A 80 -13.27 -2.88 -9.13
C VAL A 80 -12.15 -2.03 -9.69
N MET A 81 -12.51 -0.90 -10.28
CA MET A 81 -11.58 0.09 -10.79
C MET A 81 -11.92 1.48 -10.23
N LEU A 82 -10.93 2.11 -9.61
CA LEU A 82 -10.97 3.53 -9.26
C LEU A 82 -10.25 4.29 -10.36
N ALA A 83 -10.95 5.11 -11.12
CA ALA A 83 -10.38 5.84 -12.25
C ALA A 83 -11.02 7.22 -12.40
N ARG A 84 -10.34 8.11 -13.12
CA ARG A 84 -10.91 9.40 -13.54
C ARG A 84 -11.42 9.28 -14.96
N ASN A 85 -12.28 10.23 -15.35
CA ASN A 85 -12.71 10.37 -16.75
C ASN A 85 -11.53 10.50 -17.71
N SER A 86 -10.44 11.17 -17.30
CA SER A 86 -9.22 11.33 -18.09
C SER A 86 -8.43 10.04 -18.32
N ASP A 87 -8.67 9.00 -17.52
CA ASP A 87 -7.95 7.72 -17.59
C ASP A 87 -8.61 6.73 -18.57
N VAL A 88 -9.60 7.20 -19.37
CA VAL A 88 -10.44 6.36 -20.25
C VAL A 88 -9.64 5.42 -21.15
N ASP A 89 -8.59 5.90 -21.80
CA ASP A 89 -7.84 5.08 -22.73
C ASP A 89 -7.05 3.96 -22.01
N GLY A 90 -6.52 4.26 -20.81
CA GLY A 90 -5.83 3.28 -19.97
C GLY A 90 -6.79 2.26 -19.34
N ALA A 91 -7.99 2.71 -18.97
CA ALA A 91 -9.06 1.85 -18.49
C ALA A 91 -9.53 0.89 -19.59
N VAL A 92 -9.81 1.40 -20.79
CA VAL A 92 -10.20 0.59 -21.97
C VAL A 92 -9.15 -0.47 -22.28
N ARG A 93 -7.87 -0.12 -22.29
CA ARG A 93 -6.77 -1.08 -22.51
C ARG A 93 -6.79 -2.21 -21.47
N SER A 94 -6.87 -1.84 -20.20
CA SER A 94 -6.84 -2.78 -19.08
C SER A 94 -8.04 -3.71 -19.11
N ILE A 95 -9.24 -3.17 -19.32
CA ILE A 95 -10.49 -3.95 -19.37
C ILE A 95 -10.47 -4.91 -20.54
N SER A 96 -10.08 -4.44 -21.74
CA SER A 96 -9.96 -5.31 -22.91
C SER A 96 -8.97 -6.46 -22.69
N ASN A 97 -7.87 -6.21 -21.97
CA ASN A 97 -6.92 -7.25 -21.61
C ASN A 97 -7.52 -8.22 -20.57
N VAL A 98 -8.08 -7.72 -19.46
CA VAL A 98 -8.66 -8.55 -18.39
C VAL A 98 -9.81 -9.41 -18.90
N GLN A 99 -10.66 -8.87 -19.77
CA GLN A 99 -11.74 -9.62 -20.41
C GLN A 99 -11.18 -10.81 -21.20
N ARG A 100 -10.27 -10.55 -22.14
CA ARG A 100 -9.66 -11.57 -22.99
C ARG A 100 -8.89 -12.64 -22.20
N GLN A 101 -8.14 -12.22 -21.19
CA GLN A 101 -7.27 -13.11 -20.43
C GLN A 101 -8.04 -13.90 -19.38
N PHE A 102 -9.11 -13.35 -18.83
CA PHE A 102 -9.84 -13.93 -17.71
C PHE A 102 -11.36 -13.84 -17.92
N ASN A 103 -11.91 -12.64 -17.94
CA ASN A 103 -13.30 -12.43 -17.56
C ASN A 103 -14.34 -12.72 -18.65
N GLU A 104 -13.96 -12.92 -19.91
CA GLU A 104 -14.85 -13.45 -20.96
C GLU A 104 -15.37 -14.85 -20.60
N ARG A 105 -14.58 -15.64 -19.85
CA ARG A 105 -14.93 -17.00 -19.43
C ARG A 105 -15.81 -17.04 -18.19
N PHE A 106 -15.66 -16.06 -17.28
CA PHE A 106 -16.29 -16.08 -15.96
C PHE A 106 -17.37 -15.01 -15.78
N THR A 107 -17.37 -13.97 -16.60
CA THR A 107 -18.37 -12.88 -16.66
C THR A 107 -18.70 -12.25 -15.30
N TYR A 108 -17.68 -12.00 -14.47
CA TYR A 108 -17.81 -11.22 -13.24
C TYR A 108 -18.17 -9.76 -13.53
N PRO A 109 -18.98 -9.12 -12.68
CA PRO A 109 -19.35 -7.72 -12.86
C PRO A 109 -18.17 -6.78 -12.60
N TRP A 110 -18.26 -5.58 -13.15
CA TRP A 110 -17.35 -4.46 -12.90
C TRP A 110 -18.02 -3.36 -12.10
N ILE A 111 -17.27 -2.78 -11.17
CA ILE A 111 -17.63 -1.54 -10.48
C ILE A 111 -16.57 -0.49 -10.80
N PHE A 112 -17.02 0.65 -11.31
CA PHE A 112 -16.21 1.82 -11.56
C PHE A 112 -16.53 2.88 -10.52
N LEU A 113 -15.51 3.34 -9.81
CA LEU A 113 -15.59 4.38 -8.79
C LEU A 113 -14.81 5.62 -9.23
N ASN A 114 -15.37 6.80 -9.03
CA ASN A 114 -14.72 8.09 -9.32
C ASN A 114 -15.17 9.12 -8.29
N ASN A 115 -14.31 10.07 -7.93
CA ASN A 115 -14.67 11.20 -7.07
C ASN A 115 -15.46 12.30 -7.80
N GLU A 116 -15.68 12.14 -9.11
CA GLU A 116 -16.49 13.01 -9.96
C GLU A 116 -17.54 12.19 -10.73
N PRO A 117 -18.62 12.82 -11.21
CA PRO A 117 -19.57 12.17 -12.11
C PRO A 117 -18.89 11.61 -13.37
N TRP A 118 -19.34 10.44 -13.82
CA TRP A 118 -18.83 9.79 -15.01
C TRP A 118 -19.25 10.50 -16.30
N SER A 119 -18.30 10.67 -17.22
CA SER A 119 -18.61 11.16 -18.56
C SER A 119 -19.25 10.06 -19.40
N GLU A 120 -20.12 10.46 -20.32
CA GLU A 120 -20.75 9.55 -21.29
C GLU A 120 -19.69 8.85 -22.16
N GLU A 121 -18.62 9.55 -22.51
CA GLU A 121 -17.48 8.98 -23.24
C GLU A 121 -16.83 7.82 -22.47
N PHE A 122 -16.54 8.02 -21.18
CA PHE A 122 -15.92 6.98 -20.36
C PHE A 122 -16.82 5.75 -20.28
N MET A 123 -18.08 5.94 -19.90
CA MET A 123 -19.04 4.85 -19.76
C MET A 123 -19.22 4.07 -21.06
N THR A 124 -19.34 4.78 -22.20
CA THR A 124 -19.51 4.16 -23.52
C THR A 124 -18.30 3.31 -23.90
N LYS A 125 -17.10 3.90 -23.92
CA LYS A 125 -15.88 3.20 -24.33
C LYS A 125 -15.56 2.00 -23.43
N VAL A 126 -15.74 2.14 -22.12
CA VAL A 126 -15.51 1.06 -21.17
C VAL A 126 -16.53 -0.06 -21.32
N THR A 127 -17.81 0.27 -21.54
CA THR A 127 -18.86 -0.73 -21.77
C THR A 127 -18.59 -1.54 -23.04
N GLU A 128 -18.14 -0.88 -24.12
CA GLU A 128 -17.72 -1.54 -25.35
C GLU A 128 -16.54 -2.49 -25.11
N ALA A 129 -15.51 -2.01 -24.40
CA ALA A 129 -14.30 -2.79 -24.08
C ALA A 129 -14.60 -4.04 -23.22
N GLY A 130 -15.59 -3.97 -22.33
CA GLY A 130 -16.00 -5.08 -21.46
C GLY A 130 -17.33 -5.72 -21.84
N THR A 131 -17.63 -5.77 -23.14
CA THR A 131 -18.83 -6.42 -23.69
C THR A 131 -19.10 -7.78 -23.02
N GLY A 132 -20.35 -7.98 -22.58
CA GLY A 132 -20.80 -9.22 -21.93
C GLY A 132 -20.69 -9.23 -20.40
N ALA A 133 -19.97 -8.28 -19.78
CA ALA A 133 -19.96 -8.10 -18.33
C ALA A 133 -20.98 -7.05 -17.90
N TYR A 134 -21.62 -7.27 -16.75
CA TYR A 134 -22.45 -6.26 -16.10
C TYR A 134 -21.56 -5.18 -15.47
N MET A 135 -21.88 -3.91 -15.68
CA MET A 135 -21.08 -2.78 -15.22
C MET A 135 -21.89 -1.80 -14.39
N VAL A 136 -21.30 -1.32 -13.30
CA VAL A 136 -21.88 -0.32 -12.40
C VAL A 136 -20.92 0.86 -12.31
N PHE A 137 -21.45 2.07 -12.48
CA PHE A 137 -20.69 3.31 -12.46
C PHE A 137 -21.19 4.18 -11.31
N GLU A 138 -20.32 4.44 -10.34
CA GLU A 138 -20.70 5.11 -9.10
C GLU A 138 -19.75 6.26 -8.78
N THR A 139 -20.32 7.32 -8.19
CA THR A 139 -19.57 8.48 -7.72
C THR A 139 -19.35 8.37 -6.22
N ILE A 140 -18.11 8.59 -5.78
CA ILE A 140 -17.73 8.50 -4.37
C ILE A 140 -18.30 9.70 -3.62
N ASP A 141 -19.00 9.40 -2.53
CA ASP A 141 -19.53 10.43 -1.65
C ASP A 141 -18.40 11.21 -0.94
N THR A 142 -18.63 12.52 -0.74
CA THR A 142 -17.67 13.42 -0.09
C THR A 142 -17.32 13.06 1.36
N THR A 143 -18.13 12.24 2.05
CA THR A 143 -17.78 11.69 3.36
C THR A 143 -16.65 10.65 3.29
N MET A 144 -16.50 9.99 2.15
CA MET A 144 -15.47 8.99 1.89
C MET A 144 -14.25 9.56 1.15
N TRP A 145 -14.37 10.73 0.51
CA TRP A 145 -13.32 11.38 -0.26
C TRP A 145 -13.08 12.83 0.19
N GLY A 146 -11.84 13.13 0.60
CA GLY A 146 -11.47 14.46 1.08
C GLY A 146 -10.87 14.45 2.49
N TYR A 147 -10.63 15.66 3.02
CA TYR A 147 -10.15 15.82 4.39
C TYR A 147 -11.28 15.55 5.40
N PRO A 148 -11.03 14.70 6.42
CA PRO A 148 -11.93 14.63 7.56
C PRO A 148 -11.82 15.91 8.40
N ALA A 149 -12.89 16.22 9.15
CA ALA A 149 -13.05 17.51 9.86
C ALA A 149 -11.94 17.82 10.89
N TRP A 150 -11.21 16.81 11.38
CA TRP A 150 -10.13 16.98 12.35
C TRP A 150 -8.76 17.25 11.72
N ILE A 151 -8.64 17.28 10.40
CA ILE A 151 -7.38 17.57 9.71
C ILE A 151 -7.30 19.07 9.42
N ASP A 152 -6.26 19.69 9.95
CA ASP A 152 -5.87 21.05 9.59
C ASP A 152 -5.28 21.03 8.17
N ARG A 153 -5.98 21.71 7.25
CA ARG A 153 -5.65 21.72 5.82
C ARG A 153 -4.37 22.50 5.52
N ASP A 154 -4.05 23.50 6.31
CA ASP A 154 -2.86 24.33 6.10
C ASP A 154 -1.61 23.59 6.58
N VAL A 155 -1.70 22.92 7.73
CA VAL A 155 -0.64 22.00 8.19
C VAL A 155 -0.45 20.84 7.22
N ALA A 156 -1.53 20.24 6.70
CA ALA A 156 -1.44 19.18 5.71
C ALA A 156 -0.73 19.66 4.44
N ARG A 157 -1.10 20.83 3.92
CA ARG A 157 -0.49 21.42 2.73
C ARG A 157 1.00 21.71 2.92
N GLU A 158 1.36 22.35 4.04
CA GLU A 158 2.77 22.62 4.39
C GLU A 158 3.58 21.33 4.37
N LYS A 159 3.11 20.27 5.04
CA LYS A 159 3.84 18.99 5.11
C LYS A 159 3.91 18.26 3.77
N MET A 160 2.86 18.34 2.96
CA MET A 160 2.87 17.80 1.59
C MET A 160 3.90 18.52 0.72
N ASP A 161 3.99 19.85 0.82
CA ASP A 161 4.96 20.66 0.08
C ASP A 161 6.39 20.38 0.55
N ASP A 162 6.64 20.25 1.85
CA ASP A 162 7.93 19.84 2.42
C ASP A 162 8.37 18.47 1.84
N MET A 163 7.46 17.49 1.83
CA MET A 163 7.73 16.14 1.31
C MET A 163 8.01 16.14 -0.21
N GLN A 164 7.32 16.98 -0.97
CA GLN A 164 7.50 17.09 -2.41
C GLN A 164 8.83 17.78 -2.75
N THR A 165 9.14 18.88 -2.07
CA THR A 165 10.26 19.77 -2.40
C THR A 165 11.58 19.31 -1.76
N GLU A 166 11.58 19.07 -0.46
CA GLU A 166 12.78 18.62 0.28
C GLU A 166 12.95 17.10 0.21
N GLY A 167 11.82 16.39 0.26
CA GLY A 167 11.81 14.93 0.24
C GLY A 167 12.05 14.33 -1.14
N GLY A 168 11.77 15.09 -2.21
CA GLY A 168 11.81 14.61 -3.60
C GLY A 168 10.81 13.49 -3.87
N ILE A 169 9.73 13.41 -3.08
CA ILE A 169 8.78 12.29 -3.12
C ILE A 169 7.75 12.56 -4.22
N PRO A 170 7.58 11.64 -5.20
CA PRO A 170 6.56 11.78 -6.23
C PRO A 170 5.15 11.86 -5.62
N TYR A 171 4.31 12.73 -6.18
CA TYR A 171 2.90 12.93 -5.80
C TYR A 171 2.65 13.42 -4.37
N ALA A 172 3.69 13.70 -3.57
CA ALA A 172 3.53 14.16 -2.21
C ALA A 172 2.74 15.47 -2.11
N GLY A 173 2.91 16.38 -3.08
CA GLY A 173 2.15 17.63 -3.18
C GLY A 173 0.74 17.48 -3.79
N THR A 174 0.33 16.28 -4.19
CA THR A 174 -0.95 16.06 -4.88
C THR A 174 -2.04 15.65 -3.89
N GLU A 175 -2.89 16.59 -3.48
CA GLU A 175 -3.96 16.34 -2.51
C GLU A 175 -4.88 15.16 -2.90
N SER A 176 -5.27 15.07 -4.18
CA SER A 176 -6.13 13.97 -4.66
C SER A 176 -5.46 12.59 -4.55
N TYR A 177 -4.13 12.52 -4.57
CA TYR A 177 -3.38 11.27 -4.37
C TYR A 177 -3.51 10.79 -2.91
N HIS A 178 -3.46 11.71 -1.94
CA HIS A 178 -3.69 11.38 -0.53
C HIS A 178 -5.12 10.92 -0.27
N HIS A 179 -6.11 11.57 -0.90
CA HIS A 179 -7.51 11.16 -0.81
C HIS A 179 -7.72 9.77 -1.42
N MET A 180 -7.08 9.47 -2.55
CA MET A 180 -7.06 8.13 -3.16
C MET A 180 -6.46 7.09 -2.21
N CYS A 181 -5.28 7.35 -1.64
CA CYS A 181 -4.64 6.44 -0.68
C CYS A 181 -5.54 6.18 0.54
N ARG A 182 -6.19 7.22 1.08
CA ARG A 182 -7.16 7.09 2.19
C ARG A 182 -8.37 6.25 1.78
N PHE A 183 -8.93 6.50 0.60
CA PHE A 183 -10.10 5.77 0.09
C PHE A 183 -9.80 4.27 -0.08
N GLN A 184 -8.67 3.94 -0.71
CA GLN A 184 -8.23 2.56 -0.91
C GLN A 184 -7.83 1.86 0.39
N SER A 185 -7.40 2.61 1.41
CA SER A 185 -7.03 2.03 2.71
C SER A 185 -8.21 1.71 3.62
N GLY A 186 -9.37 2.38 3.43
CA GLY A 186 -10.44 2.33 4.44
C GLY A 186 -11.88 2.48 3.99
N PHE A 187 -12.17 2.79 2.72
CA PHE A 187 -13.53 3.14 2.30
C PHE A 187 -14.06 2.32 1.12
N PHE A 188 -13.21 1.91 0.17
CA PHE A 188 -13.68 1.27 -1.06
C PHE A 188 -14.51 -0.02 -0.80
N PHE A 189 -14.17 -0.78 0.25
CA PHE A 189 -14.89 -2.00 0.64
C PHE A 189 -16.22 -1.73 1.37
N ASP A 190 -16.36 -0.53 1.93
CA ASP A 190 -17.57 -0.04 2.59
C ASP A 190 -18.42 0.85 1.66
N HIS A 191 -18.02 1.03 0.40
CA HIS A 191 -18.83 1.72 -0.59
C HIS A 191 -20.12 0.92 -0.88
N PRO A 192 -21.32 1.55 -0.97
CA PRO A 192 -22.58 0.85 -1.18
C PRO A 192 -22.58 -0.14 -2.35
N ALA A 193 -21.91 0.18 -3.45
CA ALA A 193 -21.76 -0.71 -4.60
C ALA A 193 -20.89 -1.94 -4.34
N SER A 194 -19.85 -1.80 -3.50
CA SER A 194 -18.93 -2.89 -3.15
C SER A 194 -19.49 -3.78 -2.03
N LYS A 195 -20.35 -3.24 -1.15
CA LYS A 195 -20.89 -3.93 0.04
C LYS A 195 -21.54 -5.30 -0.25
N PRO A 196 -22.28 -5.52 -1.34
CA PRO A 196 -22.89 -6.81 -1.63
C PRO A 196 -21.88 -7.93 -1.91
N TYR A 197 -20.64 -7.59 -2.29
CA TYR A 197 -19.64 -8.55 -2.73
C TYR A 197 -18.72 -8.99 -1.60
N LYS A 198 -18.39 -10.29 -1.57
CA LYS A 198 -17.44 -10.86 -0.59
C LYS A 198 -15.99 -10.68 -1.02
N TRP A 199 -15.75 -10.84 -2.32
CA TRP A 199 -14.43 -10.73 -2.93
C TRP A 199 -14.40 -9.57 -3.90
N TYR A 200 -13.22 -8.95 -4.01
CA TYR A 200 -12.96 -7.98 -5.06
C TYR A 200 -11.61 -8.25 -5.70
N TRP A 201 -11.48 -7.90 -6.97
CA TRP A 201 -10.20 -7.76 -7.63
C TRP A 201 -10.03 -6.31 -8.05
N ARG A 202 -9.03 -5.65 -7.47
CA ARG A 202 -8.68 -4.28 -7.82
C ARG A 202 -7.94 -4.28 -9.17
N VAL A 203 -8.46 -3.53 -10.12
CA VAL A 203 -7.84 -3.33 -11.43
C VAL A 203 -7.60 -1.84 -11.61
N GLU A 204 -6.37 -1.47 -11.97
CA GLU A 204 -5.99 -0.09 -12.29
C GLU A 204 -5.99 0.12 -13.81
N PRO A 205 -6.12 1.37 -14.29
CA PRO A 205 -5.78 1.72 -15.66
C PRO A 205 -4.32 1.36 -15.99
N ASP A 206 -4.05 1.11 -17.27
CA ASP A 206 -2.72 0.77 -17.81
C ASP A 206 -2.02 -0.48 -17.25
N ILE A 207 -2.80 -1.51 -16.89
CA ILE A 207 -2.27 -2.85 -16.57
C ILE A 207 -2.40 -3.80 -17.75
N ASP A 208 -1.56 -4.83 -17.77
CA ASP A 208 -1.58 -5.88 -18.79
C ASP A 208 -1.32 -7.26 -18.16
N PHE A 209 -2.22 -8.22 -18.41
CA PHE A 209 -1.97 -9.63 -18.12
C PHE A 209 -1.37 -10.29 -19.35
N THR A 210 -0.15 -10.82 -19.16
CA THR A 210 0.61 -11.49 -20.22
C THR A 210 0.18 -12.94 -20.44
N CYS A 211 -0.59 -13.51 -19.50
CA CYS A 211 -1.02 -14.91 -19.53
C CYS A 211 -2.52 -15.01 -19.31
N SER A 212 -3.15 -15.99 -19.98
CA SER A 212 -4.56 -16.30 -19.77
C SER A 212 -4.77 -17.01 -18.43
N ILE A 213 -5.82 -16.62 -17.73
CA ILE A 213 -6.24 -17.20 -16.45
C ILE A 213 -7.45 -18.08 -16.73
N THR A 214 -7.25 -19.38 -16.64
CA THR A 214 -8.18 -20.42 -17.10
C THR A 214 -8.95 -21.11 -15.97
N TYR A 215 -8.73 -20.68 -14.73
CA TYR A 215 -9.47 -21.09 -13.53
C TYR A 215 -10.08 -19.87 -12.85
N ASP A 216 -11.03 -20.07 -11.94
CA ASP A 216 -11.65 -19.00 -11.16
C ASP A 216 -10.83 -18.70 -9.89
N PRO A 217 -10.10 -17.56 -9.82
CA PRO A 217 -9.26 -17.26 -8.67
C PRO A 217 -10.07 -17.07 -7.39
N PHE A 218 -11.29 -16.54 -7.46
CA PHE A 218 -12.10 -16.31 -6.27
C PHE A 218 -12.56 -17.62 -5.62
N ILE A 219 -12.87 -18.63 -6.44
CA ILE A 219 -13.17 -19.98 -5.95
C ILE A 219 -11.92 -20.63 -5.34
N GLU A 220 -10.76 -20.53 -6.01
CA GLU A 220 -9.52 -21.11 -5.48
C GLU A 220 -9.08 -20.46 -4.17
N MET A 221 -9.23 -19.14 -4.06
CA MET A 221 -8.99 -18.39 -2.83
C MET A 221 -9.87 -18.90 -1.69
N ALA A 222 -11.18 -19.05 -1.94
CA ALA A 222 -12.12 -19.54 -0.95
C ALA A 222 -11.84 -21.00 -0.53
N LYS A 223 -11.56 -21.88 -1.50
CA LYS A 223 -11.27 -23.31 -1.29
C LYS A 223 -10.02 -23.52 -0.44
N HIS A 224 -8.99 -22.70 -0.66
CA HIS A 224 -7.71 -22.83 0.05
C HIS A 224 -7.60 -21.93 1.30
N GLY A 225 -8.71 -21.30 1.72
CA GLY A 225 -8.72 -20.44 2.90
C GLY A 225 -7.79 -19.22 2.78
N LYS A 226 -7.51 -18.76 1.55
CA LYS A 226 -6.70 -17.57 1.30
C LYS A 226 -7.56 -16.33 1.51
N ILE A 227 -6.96 -15.25 1.98
CA ILE A 227 -7.67 -14.00 2.33
C ILE A 227 -7.22 -12.81 1.49
N TYR A 228 -6.08 -12.94 0.83
CA TYR A 228 -5.50 -11.88 0.01
C TYR A 228 -4.56 -12.51 -1.03
N GLY A 229 -4.53 -11.96 -2.24
CA GLY A 229 -3.57 -12.34 -3.27
C GLY A 229 -2.92 -11.12 -3.88
N TYR A 230 -1.65 -11.28 -4.23
CA TYR A 230 -0.81 -10.24 -4.82
C TYR A 230 0.08 -10.84 -5.90
N THR A 231 0.49 -10.01 -6.86
CA THR A 231 1.44 -10.41 -7.91
C THR A 231 2.85 -9.84 -7.70
N ILE A 232 2.96 -8.65 -7.10
CA ILE A 232 4.22 -7.93 -6.90
C ILE A 232 4.32 -7.46 -5.45
N ALA A 233 5.49 -7.63 -4.84
CA ALA A 233 5.82 -7.09 -3.52
C ALA A 233 7.06 -6.19 -3.61
N LEU A 234 6.90 -4.91 -3.30
CA LEU A 234 7.93 -3.88 -3.41
C LEU A 234 8.31 -3.32 -2.03
N TRP A 235 9.50 -2.74 -1.94
CA TRP A 235 9.90 -1.94 -0.79
C TRP A 235 9.35 -0.52 -0.93
N GLU A 236 8.70 -0.04 0.12
CA GLU A 236 8.19 1.33 0.20
C GLU A 236 9.31 2.32 0.56
N ASN A 237 9.17 3.58 0.16
CA ASN A 237 10.03 4.65 0.60
C ASN A 237 9.77 4.96 2.08
N GLY A 238 10.76 4.72 2.95
CA GLY A 238 10.61 4.96 4.39
C GLY A 238 10.12 6.36 4.77
N ARG A 239 10.35 7.38 3.92
CA ARG A 239 9.89 8.76 4.13
C ARG A 239 8.38 8.95 3.99
N THR A 240 7.70 8.14 3.18
CA THR A 240 6.23 8.17 3.06
C THR A 240 5.55 7.52 4.26
N ALA A 241 6.32 6.72 5.01
CA ALA A 241 5.87 5.86 6.08
C ALA A 241 6.81 5.92 7.30
N GLU A 242 7.17 7.13 7.77
CA GLU A 242 8.11 7.29 8.90
C GLU A 242 7.49 6.99 10.27
N ARG A 243 6.18 7.20 10.44
CA ARG A 243 5.44 7.01 11.70
C ARG A 243 4.42 5.83 11.81
N PRO A 244 4.19 4.95 10.82
CA PRO A 244 3.30 3.80 10.97
C PRO A 244 3.63 2.89 12.17
N PRO A 245 4.90 2.58 12.50
CA PRO A 245 5.19 1.65 13.61
C PRO A 245 4.71 2.15 14.98
N ARG A 246 4.66 3.47 15.21
CA ARG A 246 4.20 4.03 16.50
C ARG A 246 2.68 3.99 16.62
N CYS A 247 1.95 4.28 15.54
CA CYS A 247 0.50 4.18 15.53
C CYS A 247 0.03 2.72 15.53
N SER A 248 0.73 1.82 14.83
CA SER A 248 0.43 0.38 14.87
C SER A 248 0.80 -0.25 16.21
N ALA A 249 1.92 0.14 16.84
CA ALA A 249 2.26 -0.29 18.20
C ALA A 249 1.25 0.21 19.24
N ASN A 250 0.76 1.45 19.11
CA ASN A 250 -0.28 1.98 19.99
C ASN A 250 -1.65 1.34 19.72
N SER A 251 -2.03 1.05 18.47
CA SER A 251 -3.29 0.35 18.17
C SER A 251 -3.27 -1.11 18.64
N LEU A 252 -2.12 -1.79 18.56
CA LEU A 252 -1.90 -3.11 19.17
C LEU A 252 -2.07 -3.07 20.70
N ARG A 253 -1.81 -1.92 21.35
CA ARG A 253 -2.03 -1.70 22.79
C ARG A 253 -3.49 -1.35 23.12
N ILE A 254 -4.20 -0.71 22.18
CA ILE A 254 -5.63 -0.35 22.24
C ILE A 254 -6.51 -1.50 21.67
N LYS A 255 -6.05 -2.76 21.74
CA LYS A 255 -6.79 -3.96 21.32
C LYS A 255 -7.94 -4.35 22.27
N ARG A 256 -8.80 -3.40 22.64
CA ARG A 256 -10.12 -3.70 23.23
C ARG A 256 -11.30 -3.03 22.54
N THR A 257 -11.07 -2.17 21.55
CA THR A 257 -12.15 -1.47 20.83
C THR A 257 -11.90 -1.31 19.33
N CYS A 258 -11.18 -2.22 18.70
CA CYS A 258 -11.25 -2.34 17.24
C CYS A 258 -12.49 -3.15 16.89
N THR A 259 -13.44 -2.51 16.20
CA THR A 259 -14.45 -3.17 15.40
C THR A 259 -13.82 -4.30 14.60
N THR A 260 -14.46 -5.46 14.62
CA THR A 260 -14.08 -6.66 13.89
C THR A 260 -13.69 -6.27 12.46
N PRO A 261 -12.52 -6.68 11.93
CA PRO A 261 -12.25 -6.53 10.50
C PRO A 261 -13.42 -7.20 9.78
N GLN A 262 -14.19 -6.45 9.00
CA GLN A 262 -15.12 -7.10 8.08
C GLN A 262 -14.24 -7.98 7.19
N HIS A 263 -14.40 -9.30 7.29
CA HIS A 263 -13.62 -10.30 6.57
C HIS A 263 -13.94 -10.21 5.06
N ARG A 264 -13.38 -9.20 4.38
CA ARG A 264 -13.45 -9.00 2.94
C ARG A 264 -12.05 -9.20 2.37
N PHE A 265 -11.99 -9.83 1.22
CA PHE A 265 -10.77 -10.43 0.71
C PHE A 265 -10.49 -9.92 -0.71
N GLY A 266 -9.23 -9.57 -0.96
CA GLY A 266 -8.82 -8.83 -2.16
C GLY A 266 -7.79 -9.57 -2.99
N LEU A 267 -7.90 -9.41 -4.31
CA LEU A 267 -6.81 -9.66 -5.26
C LEU A 267 -6.29 -8.30 -5.75
N GLN A 268 -4.97 -8.10 -5.70
CA GLN A 268 -4.26 -6.96 -6.27
C GLN A 268 -3.24 -7.42 -7.32
#